data_AF-A0A6A4WT04-F1
#
_entry.id   AF-A0A6A4WT04-F1
#
_cell.length_a   1.000
_cell.length_b   1.000
_cell.length_c   1.000
_cell.angle_alpha   90.00
_cell.angle_beta   90.00
_cell.angle_gamma   90.00
#
_symmetry.space_group_name_H-M   'P 1'
#
loop_
_entity.id
_entity.type
_entity.pdbx_description
1 polymer ?
#
loop_
_entity_poly.entity_id
_entity_poly.type
_entity_poly.pdbx_seq_one_letter_code
_entity_poly.pdbx_strand_id
1 'polypeptide(L)'
;MTRIETFSEWPAEATVFLGAVAIMVLLLLLAFLYMNKKICLYDLGGGCCDELLAKPTHHAVSSEIRKSVYLSSIQCLLDCRSLSAFTESSCSVQWGATSGGGLPACVSRAEYEAAVLAWQRARPACEHCLRPCQTQLIEVKSPPAIQGNASSTIDIQLRFSPERLSVRQRLAYELVDLLSDLGGAFGLLLGYSLMSLVDLLDAAVGWNERRRRRRAAPEGWR
;
A
#
# COMPACT_ATOMS: atom_id res chain seq x y z
N MET A 1 37.12 -51.93 10.98
CA MET A 1 36.13 -51.71 9.91
C MET A 1 34.78 -51.40 10.56
N THR A 2 34.48 -50.12 10.75
CA THR A 2 33.20 -49.64 11.29
C THR A 2 32.19 -49.59 10.15
N ARG A 3 31.20 -50.48 10.20
CA ARG A 3 30.07 -50.51 9.28
C ARG A 3 29.19 -49.30 9.61
N ILE A 4 29.26 -48.27 8.76
CA ILE A 4 28.33 -47.14 8.79
C ILE A 4 27.01 -47.68 8.26
N GLU A 5 26.10 -48.03 9.16
CA GLU A 5 24.72 -48.35 8.80
C GLU A 5 24.06 -47.04 8.37
N THR A 6 23.84 -46.91 7.07
CA THR A 6 23.12 -45.79 6.46
C THR A 6 21.65 -45.87 6.89
N PHE A 7 21.31 -45.17 7.96
CA PHE A 7 19.93 -44.80 8.31
C PHE A 7 19.37 -43.86 7.22
N SER A 8 18.95 -44.42 6.09
CA SER A 8 18.46 -43.64 4.93
C SER A 8 17.11 -44.11 4.39
N GLU A 9 16.37 -44.92 5.13
CA GLU A 9 14.97 -45.19 4.81
C GLU A 9 14.09 -44.33 5.72
N TRP A 10 14.03 -43.04 5.39
CA TRP A 10 12.90 -42.25 5.85
C TRP A 10 11.64 -42.83 5.20
N PRO A 11 10.56 -43.07 5.96
CA PRO A 11 9.32 -43.57 5.40
C PRO A 11 8.87 -42.62 4.30
N ALA A 12 8.53 -43.16 3.13
CA ALA A 12 8.12 -42.39 1.97
C ALA A 12 6.94 -41.45 2.28
N GLU A 13 6.13 -41.76 3.29
CA GLU A 13 5.06 -40.88 3.75
C GLU A 13 5.59 -39.56 4.34
N ALA A 14 6.72 -39.58 5.06
CA ALA A 14 7.29 -38.40 5.70
C ALA A 14 7.87 -37.40 4.68
N THR A 15 8.49 -37.90 3.60
CA THR A 15 9.04 -37.03 2.54
C THR A 15 7.93 -36.37 1.72
N VAL A 16 6.83 -37.09 1.46
CA VAL A 16 5.64 -36.55 0.79
C VAL A 16 4.98 -35.46 1.65
N PHE A 17 4.86 -35.69 2.96
CA PHE A 17 4.30 -34.68 3.87
C PHE A 17 5.15 -33.41 3.93
N LEU A 18 6.46 -33.53 4.13
CA LEU A 18 7.38 -32.39 4.14
C LEU A 18 7.39 -31.62 2.82
N GLY A 19 7.32 -32.33 1.69
CA GLY A 19 7.22 -31.73 0.36
C GLY A 19 5.94 -30.91 0.19
N ALA A 20 4.79 -31.44 0.64
CA ALA A 20 3.51 -30.74 0.57
C ALA A 20 3.51 -29.46 1.42
N VAL A 21 4.06 -29.51 2.64
CA VAL A 21 4.20 -28.33 3.50
C VAL A 21 5.10 -27.27 2.85
N ALA A 22 6.25 -27.67 2.31
CA ALA A 22 7.18 -26.74 1.66
C ALA A 22 6.55 -26.04 0.44
N ILE A 23 5.81 -26.78 -0.40
CA ILE A 23 5.10 -26.22 -1.57
C ILE A 23 4.02 -25.23 -1.11
N MET A 24 3.28 -25.56 -0.06
CA MET A 24 2.21 -24.71 0.45
C MET A 24 2.76 -23.40 1.04
N VAL A 25 3.87 -23.45 1.77
CA VAL A 25 4.61 -22.25 2.23
C VAL A 25 5.10 -21.40 1.05
N LEU A 26 5.64 -22.03 0.00
CA LEU A 26 6.12 -21.32 -1.19
C LEU A 26 4.97 -20.60 -1.92
N LEU A 27 3.83 -21.28 -2.11
CA LEU A 27 2.65 -20.70 -2.75
C LEU A 27 2.10 -19.51 -1.95
N LEU A 28 2.10 -19.59 -0.62
CA LEU A 28 1.68 -18.48 0.24
C LEU A 28 2.62 -17.28 0.14
N LEU A 29 3.95 -17.50 0.11
CA LEU A 29 4.91 -16.43 -0.10
C LEU A 29 4.73 -15.76 -1.47
N LEU A 30 4.51 -16.54 -2.53
CA LEU A 30 4.24 -16.02 -3.87
C LEU A 30 2.93 -15.24 -3.92
N ALA A 31 1.86 -15.76 -3.29
CA ALA A 31 0.58 -15.07 -3.18
C ALA A 31 0.73 -13.75 -2.41
N PHE A 32 1.49 -13.72 -1.32
CA PHE A 32 1.78 -12.52 -0.55
C PHE A 32 2.55 -11.47 -1.38
N LEU A 33 3.62 -11.87 -2.06
CA LEU A 33 4.37 -10.98 -2.94
C LEU A 33 3.51 -10.45 -4.09
N TYR A 34 2.65 -11.30 -4.65
CA TYR A 34 1.71 -10.92 -5.71
C TYR A 34 0.66 -9.93 -5.22
N MET A 35 0.08 -10.16 -4.04
CA MET A 35 -0.91 -9.27 -3.43
C MET A 35 -0.26 -7.93 -3.04
N ASN A 36 0.93 -7.91 -2.45
CA ASN A 36 1.63 -6.65 -2.16
C ASN A 36 1.97 -5.85 -3.42
N LYS A 37 2.34 -6.53 -4.50
CA LYS A 37 2.61 -5.86 -5.78
C LYS A 37 1.35 -5.27 -6.41
N LYS A 38 0.17 -5.86 -6.17
CA LYS A 38 -1.10 -5.39 -6.74
C LYS A 38 -1.85 -4.39 -5.86
N ILE A 39 -1.78 -4.52 -4.53
CA ILE A 39 -2.53 -3.66 -3.61
C ILE A 39 -2.05 -2.20 -3.66
N CYS A 40 -0.80 -1.94 -4.06
CA CYS A 40 -0.30 -0.57 -4.29
C CYS A 40 -0.51 -0.04 -5.72
N LEU A 41 -1.11 -0.83 -6.63
CA LEU A 41 -1.10 -0.56 -8.08
C LEU A 41 -2.50 -0.54 -8.74
N TYR A 42 -3.56 -0.88 -8.01
CA TYR A 42 -4.93 -0.69 -8.47
C TYR A 42 -5.57 0.56 -7.85
N ASP A 43 -4.98 1.71 -8.12
CA ASP A 43 -5.80 2.87 -8.40
C ASP A 43 -5.12 3.71 -9.49
N LEU A 44 -5.89 4.04 -10.52
CA LEU A 44 -5.54 4.84 -11.69
C LEU A 44 -5.26 6.32 -11.34
N GLY A 45 -4.48 6.56 -10.29
CA GLY A 45 -4.13 7.88 -9.78
C GLY A 45 -3.53 7.75 -8.39
N GLY A 46 -2.22 7.56 -8.32
CA GLY A 46 -1.44 7.27 -7.12
C GLY A 46 -1.86 8.07 -5.87
N GLY A 47 -2.42 7.36 -4.91
CA GLY A 47 -2.76 7.84 -3.57
C GLY A 47 -2.05 6.99 -2.51
N CYS A 48 -1.65 7.63 -1.42
CA CYS A 48 -0.68 7.11 -0.45
C CYS A 48 -1.14 5.84 0.29
N CYS A 49 -0.36 4.77 0.19
CA CYS A 49 -0.29 3.71 1.20
C CYS A 49 0.84 4.10 2.17
N ASP A 50 0.52 4.54 3.38
CA ASP A 50 1.50 5.04 4.35
C ASP A 50 2.63 4.01 4.62
N GLU A 51 3.84 4.38 4.18
CA GLU A 51 5.02 4.56 5.03
C GLU A 51 5.60 3.41 5.88
N LEU A 52 5.26 2.15 5.63
CA LEU A 52 5.79 1.04 6.47
C LEU A 52 7.13 0.41 6.03
N LEU A 53 7.80 0.91 4.98
CA LEU A 53 9.10 0.35 4.53
C LEU A 53 10.22 1.38 4.29
N ALA A 54 10.01 2.67 4.57
CA ALA A 54 11.08 3.66 4.55
C ALA A 54 11.84 3.65 5.90
N LYS A 55 12.59 2.57 6.15
CA LYS A 55 13.70 2.64 7.10
C LYS A 55 14.68 3.70 6.55
N PRO A 56 15.06 4.74 7.31
CA PRO A 56 15.95 5.77 6.80
C PRO A 56 17.35 5.17 6.67
N THR A 57 17.70 4.71 5.47
CA THR A 57 19.11 4.51 5.12
C THR A 57 19.71 5.90 4.97
N HIS A 58 20.46 6.30 5.99
CA HIS A 58 21.39 7.41 5.96
C HIS A 58 22.40 7.21 4.80
N HIS A 59 22.04 7.65 3.60
CA HIS A 59 23.02 8.01 2.59
C HIS A 59 22.73 9.43 2.14
N ALA A 60 23.67 10.30 2.52
CA ALA A 60 23.74 11.69 2.20
C ALA A 60 23.61 11.90 0.68
N VAL A 61 22.50 12.53 0.27
CA VAL A 61 22.44 13.31 -0.96
C VAL A 61 21.81 14.65 -0.61
N SER A 62 22.69 15.65 -0.57
CA SER A 62 22.49 17.09 -0.68
C SER A 62 21.26 17.72 0.00
N SER A 63 21.54 18.30 1.15
CA SER A 63 20.72 19.10 2.03
C SER A 63 20.55 20.55 1.57
N GLU A 64 19.99 20.79 0.39
CA GLU A 64 19.61 22.14 -0.02
C GLU A 64 18.32 22.07 -0.86
N ILE A 65 17.30 22.82 -0.44
CA ILE A 65 15.90 22.73 -0.90
C ILE A 65 15.09 21.61 -0.20
N ARG A 66 15.28 21.49 1.12
CA ARG A 66 14.16 21.18 2.01
C ARG A 66 13.26 22.41 2.17
N LYS A 67 12.77 22.99 1.07
CA LYS A 67 11.59 23.85 1.12
C LYS A 67 10.42 22.91 1.28
N SER A 68 9.95 22.79 2.52
CA SER A 68 8.61 22.30 2.87
C SER A 68 7.60 23.19 2.15
N VAL A 69 7.44 22.97 0.85
CA VAL A 69 6.28 23.42 0.12
C VAL A 69 5.28 22.31 0.36
N TYR A 70 4.32 22.57 1.25
CA TYR A 70 3.02 21.91 1.20
C TYR A 70 2.47 22.16 -0.20
N LEU A 71 2.89 21.37 -1.17
CA LEU A 71 2.45 21.49 -2.54
C LEU A 71 1.04 20.92 -2.54
N SER A 72 0.06 21.78 -2.25
CA SER A 72 -1.34 21.45 -2.49
C SER A 72 -1.44 20.96 -3.94
N SER A 73 -2.24 19.93 -4.21
CA SER A 73 -2.47 19.44 -5.58
C SER A 73 -2.86 20.61 -6.51
N ILE A 74 -3.55 21.61 -5.97
CA ILE A 74 -3.90 22.86 -6.64
C ILE A 74 -2.66 23.61 -7.13
N GLN A 75 -1.64 23.80 -6.30
CA GLN A 75 -0.40 24.48 -6.70
C GLN A 75 0.31 23.73 -7.83
N CYS A 76 0.42 22.40 -7.76
CA CYS A 76 1.00 21.58 -8.83
C CYS A 76 0.22 21.75 -10.15
N LEU A 77 -1.11 21.68 -10.09
CA LEU A 77 -1.98 21.84 -11.26
C LEU A 77 -1.89 23.26 -11.84
N LEU A 78 -1.81 24.29 -11.00
CA LEU A 78 -1.62 25.68 -11.41
C LEU A 78 -0.27 25.87 -12.10
N ASP A 79 0.81 25.36 -11.50
CA ASP A 79 2.16 25.45 -12.07
C ASP A 79 2.23 24.70 -13.41
N CYS A 80 1.69 23.49 -13.48
CA CYS A 80 1.65 22.67 -14.70
C CYS A 80 0.80 23.31 -15.81
N ARG A 81 -0.35 23.91 -15.47
CA ARG A 81 -1.19 24.65 -16.43
C ARG A 81 -0.55 25.95 -16.89
N SER A 82 0.14 26.66 -15.99
CA SER A 82 0.86 27.88 -16.34
C SER A 82 2.01 27.60 -17.31
N LEU A 83 2.73 26.48 -17.09
CA LEU A 83 3.82 26.07 -17.95
C LEU A 83 3.32 25.70 -19.35
N SER A 84 2.21 24.96 -19.46
CA SER A 84 1.64 24.63 -20.77
C SER A 84 1.10 25.86 -21.50
N ALA A 85 0.44 26.79 -20.79
CA ALA A 85 0.03 28.06 -21.37
C ALA A 85 1.22 28.91 -21.86
N PHE A 86 2.32 28.91 -21.11
CA PHE A 86 3.56 29.58 -21.50
C PHE A 86 4.16 28.97 -22.76
N THR A 87 4.17 27.65 -22.91
CA THR A 87 4.71 27.01 -24.13
C THR A 87 3.96 27.40 -25.40
N GLU A 88 2.67 27.78 -25.31
CA GLU A 88 1.88 28.23 -26.46
C GLU A 88 2.03 29.74 -26.72
N SER A 89 2.14 30.56 -25.67
CA SER A 89 2.07 32.03 -25.76
C SER A 89 3.42 32.76 -25.60
N SER A 90 4.50 32.05 -25.23
CA SER A 90 5.84 32.60 -24.95
C SER A 90 5.92 33.67 -23.85
N CYS A 91 4.82 33.92 -23.13
CA CYS A 91 4.76 34.85 -22.01
C CYS A 91 3.83 34.31 -20.93
N SER A 92 3.92 34.84 -19.71
CA SER A 92 3.11 34.43 -18.58
C SER A 92 2.21 35.56 -18.06
N VAL A 93 1.01 35.18 -17.62
CA VAL A 93 0.09 36.07 -16.91
C VAL A 93 0.54 36.20 -15.45
N GLN A 94 0.43 37.41 -14.87
CA GLN A 94 0.97 37.71 -13.53
C GLN A 94 0.42 36.82 -12.41
N TRP A 95 -0.84 36.38 -12.52
CA TRP A 95 -1.50 35.49 -11.57
C TRP A 95 -1.23 33.99 -11.82
N GLY A 96 -0.59 33.66 -12.95
CA GLY A 96 -0.16 32.31 -13.32
C GLY A 96 1.34 32.11 -13.18
N ALA A 97 2.09 33.08 -12.65
CA ALA A 97 3.53 32.93 -12.48
C ALA A 97 3.83 31.80 -11.49
N THR A 98 4.66 30.84 -11.90
CA THR A 98 5.09 29.75 -11.02
C THR A 98 5.85 30.30 -9.82
N SER A 99 5.72 29.63 -8.68
CA SER A 99 6.39 29.99 -7.42
C SER A 99 7.93 29.96 -7.47
N GLY A 100 8.51 29.60 -8.63
CA GLY A 100 9.95 29.60 -8.93
C GLY A 100 10.44 30.71 -9.87
N GLY A 101 9.57 31.64 -10.29
CA GLY A 101 9.93 32.97 -10.81
C GLY A 101 11.02 33.01 -11.87
N GLY A 102 10.67 32.77 -13.15
CA GLY A 102 11.59 32.98 -14.26
C GLY A 102 10.94 33.16 -15.64
N LEU A 103 9.60 33.16 -15.73
CA LEU A 103 8.91 33.32 -17.00
C LEU A 103 8.72 34.81 -17.30
N PRO A 104 9.00 35.27 -18.53
CA PRO A 104 8.76 36.67 -18.90
C PRO A 104 7.27 36.99 -18.81
N ALA A 105 6.95 38.19 -18.30
CA ALA A 105 5.59 38.72 -18.31
C ALA A 105 5.21 39.19 -19.71
N CYS A 106 3.94 39.04 -20.09
CA CYS A 106 3.44 39.57 -21.35
C CYS A 106 3.58 41.11 -21.39
N VAL A 107 4.08 41.67 -22.50
CA VAL A 107 4.37 43.11 -22.62
C VAL A 107 3.21 43.85 -23.28
N SER A 108 2.61 43.23 -24.30
CA SER A 108 1.49 43.82 -25.01
C SER A 108 0.14 43.27 -24.54
N ARG A 109 -0.92 44.07 -24.73
CA ARG A 109 -2.29 43.65 -24.42
C ARG A 109 -2.72 42.44 -25.26
N ALA A 110 -2.32 42.40 -26.53
CA ALA A 110 -2.63 41.30 -27.43
C ALA A 110 -1.96 39.98 -26.97
N GLU A 111 -0.70 40.05 -26.53
CA GLU A 111 -0.01 38.90 -25.90
C GLU A 111 -0.71 38.43 -24.63
N TYR A 112 -1.13 39.36 -23.77
CA TYR A 112 -1.85 39.02 -22.54
C TYR A 112 -3.18 38.31 -22.84
N GLU A 113 -3.98 38.83 -23.76
CA GLU A 113 -5.25 38.20 -24.17
C GLU A 113 -5.02 36.81 -24.79
N ALA A 114 -3.98 36.65 -25.61
CA ALA A 114 -3.59 35.36 -26.17
C ALA A 114 -3.14 34.36 -25.09
N ALA A 115 -2.33 34.80 -24.12
CA ALA A 115 -1.88 33.96 -23.00
C ALA A 115 -3.03 33.53 -22.08
N VAL A 116 -4.02 34.39 -21.85
CA VAL A 116 -5.26 34.03 -21.11
C VAL A 116 -6.04 32.96 -21.85
N LEU A 117 -6.21 33.09 -23.18
CA LEU A 117 -6.91 32.10 -23.98
C LEU A 117 -6.15 30.76 -24.03
N ALA A 118 -4.82 30.79 -24.16
CA ALA A 118 -3.97 29.61 -24.06
C ALA A 118 -4.12 28.94 -22.69
N TRP A 119 -4.11 29.71 -21.60
CA TRP A 119 -4.32 29.19 -20.26
C TRP A 119 -5.72 28.57 -20.08
N GLN A 120 -6.77 29.20 -20.62
CA GLN A 120 -8.14 28.64 -20.58
C GLN A 120 -8.25 27.32 -21.37
N ARG A 121 -7.58 27.23 -22.52
CA ARG A 121 -7.60 26.04 -23.39
C ARG A 121 -6.65 24.93 -22.93
N ALA A 122 -5.61 25.27 -22.18
CA ALA A 122 -4.67 24.31 -21.63
C ALA A 122 -5.43 23.25 -20.81
N ARG A 123 -5.54 22.05 -21.39
CA ARG A 123 -5.85 20.81 -20.66
C ARG A 123 -4.52 20.17 -20.38
N PRO A 124 -3.94 20.43 -19.21
CA PRO A 124 -2.58 20.01 -19.02
C PRO A 124 -2.59 18.49 -18.76
N ALA A 125 -1.68 17.77 -19.41
CA ALA A 125 -1.41 16.37 -19.12
C ALA A 125 -0.64 16.27 -17.78
N CYS A 126 -1.21 16.79 -16.69
CA CYS A 126 -0.61 16.78 -15.36
C CYS A 126 -0.89 15.46 -14.65
N GLU A 127 -0.66 14.33 -15.31
CA GLU A 127 -0.83 13.00 -14.71
C GLU A 127 0.09 12.81 -13.49
N HIS A 128 1.16 13.59 -13.41
CA HIS A 128 2.16 13.56 -12.34
C HIS A 128 1.78 14.36 -11.10
N CYS A 129 0.68 15.12 -11.10
CA CYS A 129 0.23 15.84 -9.90
C CYS A 129 -0.51 14.87 -8.96
N LEU A 130 0.27 14.13 -8.17
CA LEU A 130 -0.24 13.23 -7.14
C LEU A 130 -1.10 14.01 -6.13
N ARG A 131 -2.19 13.37 -5.66
CA ARG A 131 -2.99 13.94 -4.58
C ARG A 131 -2.21 13.82 -3.26
N PRO A 132 -2.16 14.88 -2.43
CA PRO A 132 -1.52 14.77 -1.13
C PRO A 132 -2.31 13.81 -0.24
N CYS A 133 -1.61 13.02 0.58
CA CYS A 133 -2.22 12.07 1.52
C CYS A 133 -3.10 12.78 2.56
N GLN A 134 -2.74 14.02 2.90
CA GLN A 134 -3.49 14.87 3.79
C GLN A 134 -4.19 15.97 2.98
N THR A 135 -5.51 15.90 2.91
CA THR A 135 -6.35 16.93 2.30
C THR A 135 -7.33 17.49 3.33
N GLN A 136 -7.57 18.80 3.24
CA GLN A 136 -8.64 19.45 3.97
C GLN A 136 -9.65 19.96 2.95
N LEU A 137 -10.86 19.43 3.01
CA LEU A 137 -11.97 19.91 2.20
C LEU A 137 -12.79 20.91 3.01
N ILE A 138 -13.02 22.10 2.44
CA ILE A 138 -13.87 23.13 3.03
C ILE A 138 -15.13 23.21 2.17
N GLU A 139 -16.26 22.73 2.69
CA GLU A 139 -17.55 22.87 2.03
C GLU A 139 -18.16 24.22 2.39
N VAL A 140 -18.44 25.05 1.39
CA VAL A 140 -19.06 26.37 1.56
C VAL A 140 -20.55 26.26 1.28
N LYS A 141 -21.37 26.40 2.33
CA LYS A 141 -22.83 26.50 2.20
C LYS A 141 -23.23 27.96 2.20
N SER A 142 -23.84 28.43 1.12
CA SER A 142 -24.42 29.78 1.07
C SER A 142 -25.92 29.70 1.36
N PRO A 143 -26.44 30.50 2.32
CA PRO A 143 -27.88 30.66 2.44
C PRO A 143 -28.44 31.37 1.20
N PRO A 144 -29.71 31.13 0.83
CA PRO A 144 -30.33 31.85 -0.28
C PRO A 144 -30.26 33.36 0.00
N ALA A 145 -29.80 34.12 -1.00
CA ALA A 145 -29.68 35.57 -0.89
C ALA A 145 -31.06 36.16 -0.60
N ILE A 146 -31.25 36.70 0.60
CA ILE A 146 -32.44 37.49 0.91
C ILE A 146 -32.27 38.79 0.14
N GLN A 147 -33.11 38.98 -0.87
CA GLN A 147 -33.12 40.12 -1.78
C GLN A 147 -33.58 41.38 -1.03
N GLY A 148 -32.70 41.90 -0.17
CA GLY A 148 -32.86 43.19 0.49
C GLY A 148 -32.51 44.32 -0.46
N ASN A 149 -33.27 45.41 -0.39
CA ASN A 149 -33.13 46.61 -1.22
C ASN A 149 -31.68 46.96 -1.55
N ALA A 150 -31.44 47.30 -2.82
CA ALA A 150 -30.16 47.59 -3.45
C ALA A 150 -29.24 48.51 -2.63
N SER A 151 -28.52 47.94 -1.66
CA SER A 151 -27.39 48.58 -1.01
C SER A 151 -26.11 48.17 -1.73
N SER A 152 -25.25 49.11 -2.06
CA SER A 152 -23.96 48.88 -2.73
C SER A 152 -22.90 48.19 -1.85
N THR A 153 -23.25 47.85 -0.60
CA THR A 153 -22.37 47.18 0.36
C THR A 153 -22.67 45.69 0.43
N ILE A 154 -21.69 44.86 0.06
CA ILE A 154 -21.74 43.40 0.21
C ILE A 154 -21.13 43.05 1.57
N ASP A 155 -21.95 42.61 2.52
CA ASP A 155 -21.46 42.04 3.79
C ASP A 155 -21.25 40.53 3.62
N ILE A 156 -20.02 40.06 3.84
CA ILE A 156 -19.65 38.64 3.72
C ILE A 156 -19.39 38.11 5.12
N GLN A 157 -20.35 37.38 5.68
CA GLN A 157 -20.20 36.70 6.97
C GLN A 157 -19.75 35.25 6.78
N LEU A 158 -18.51 34.96 7.17
CA LEU A 158 -17.98 33.60 7.22
C LEU A 158 -18.29 32.97 8.58
N ARG A 159 -19.05 31.87 8.59
CA ARG A 159 -19.33 31.09 9.80
C ARG A 159 -18.80 29.68 9.64
N PHE A 160 -17.98 29.23 10.58
CA PHE A 160 -17.45 27.87 10.61
C PHE A 160 -18.41 26.96 11.38
N SER A 161 -18.85 25.87 10.76
CA SER A 161 -19.59 24.82 11.47
C SER A 161 -18.66 24.14 12.49
N PRO A 162 -19.12 23.84 13.72
CA PRO A 162 -18.32 23.09 14.69
C PRO A 162 -18.15 21.62 14.29
N GLU A 163 -19.00 21.11 13.39
CA GLU A 163 -18.91 19.74 12.88
C GLU A 163 -17.71 19.58 11.95
N ARG A 164 -16.68 18.89 12.42
CA ARG A 164 -15.52 18.51 11.63
C ARG A 164 -15.62 17.04 11.28
N LEU A 165 -15.75 16.75 9.99
CA LEU A 165 -15.73 15.38 9.50
C LEU A 165 -14.28 15.01 9.15
N SER A 166 -13.68 14.10 9.92
CA SER A 166 -12.35 13.56 9.64
C SER A 166 -12.47 12.18 9.00
N VAL A 167 -12.14 12.07 7.71
CA VAL A 167 -12.00 10.78 7.04
C VAL A 167 -10.54 10.37 7.07
N ARG A 168 -10.24 9.18 7.59
CA ARG A 168 -8.91 8.57 7.53
C ARG A 168 -9.02 7.25 6.80
N GLN A 169 -8.28 7.10 5.71
CA GLN A 169 -8.11 5.82 5.04
C GLN A 169 -7.10 4.99 5.85
N ARG A 170 -7.41 3.73 6.10
CA ARG A 170 -6.51 2.75 6.72
C ARG A 170 -6.38 1.57 5.77
N LEU A 171 -5.22 0.91 5.80
CA LEU A 171 -5.03 -0.34 5.09
C LEU A 171 -6.04 -1.35 5.65
N ALA A 172 -6.82 -2.01 4.80
CA ALA A 172 -7.85 -2.93 5.25
C ALA A 172 -7.27 -4.21 5.90
N TYR A 173 -6.01 -4.52 5.62
CA TYR A 173 -5.35 -5.72 6.08
C TYR A 173 -3.86 -5.47 6.24
N GLU A 174 -3.36 -5.54 7.47
CA GLU A 174 -1.95 -5.34 7.75
C GLU A 174 -1.16 -6.65 7.61
N LEU A 175 0.16 -6.55 7.48
CA LEU A 175 1.03 -7.73 7.47
C LEU A 175 0.88 -8.57 8.74
N VAL A 176 0.62 -7.91 9.87
CA VAL A 176 0.42 -8.57 11.16
C VAL A 176 -0.85 -9.44 11.13
N ASP A 177 -1.93 -8.94 10.52
CA ASP A 177 -3.18 -9.70 10.37
C ASP A 177 -2.95 -10.94 9.49
N LEU A 178 -2.21 -10.77 8.38
CA LEU A 178 -1.84 -11.89 7.53
C LEU A 178 -1.02 -12.95 8.26
N LEU A 179 0.00 -12.52 8.99
CA LEU A 179 0.86 -13.43 9.72
C LEU A 179 0.10 -14.13 10.85
N SER A 180 -0.85 -13.45 11.48
CA SER A 180 -1.74 -14.03 12.49
C SER A 180 -2.64 -15.11 11.88
N ASP A 181 -3.28 -14.82 10.75
CA ASP A 181 -4.20 -15.77 10.09
C ASP A 181 -3.45 -16.98 9.53
N LEU A 182 -2.30 -16.76 8.90
CA LEU A 182 -1.42 -17.84 8.45
C LEU A 182 -0.87 -18.63 9.62
N GLY A 183 -0.39 -17.97 10.67
CA GLY A 183 0.12 -18.61 11.88
C GLY A 183 -0.94 -19.50 12.54
N GLY A 184 -2.19 -19.04 12.59
CA GLY A 184 -3.33 -19.83 13.04
C GLY A 184 -3.57 -21.08 12.19
N ALA A 185 -3.61 -20.93 10.86
CA ALA A 185 -3.82 -22.04 9.93
C ALA A 185 -2.67 -23.07 10.00
N PHE A 186 -1.42 -22.62 10.03
CA PHE A 186 -0.26 -23.49 10.21
C PHE A 186 -0.25 -24.18 11.57
N GLY A 187 -0.60 -23.46 12.64
CA GLY A 187 -0.69 -24.02 13.98
C GLY A 187 -1.71 -25.15 14.07
N LEU A 188 -2.89 -25.00 13.44
CA LEU A 188 -3.91 -26.04 13.39
C LEU A 188 -3.44 -27.27 12.59
N LEU A 189 -2.81 -27.08 11.44
CA LEU A 189 -2.27 -28.18 10.63
C LEU A 189 -1.16 -28.93 11.37
N LEU A 190 -0.21 -28.21 11.96
CA LEU A 190 0.86 -28.80 12.76
C LEU A 190 0.32 -29.54 13.99
N GLY A 191 -0.67 -28.97 14.67
CA GLY A 191 -1.34 -29.61 15.81
C GLY A 191 -1.99 -30.93 15.42
N TYR A 192 -2.73 -30.97 14.31
CA TYR A 192 -3.35 -32.19 13.79
C TYR A 192 -2.31 -33.25 13.40
N SER A 193 -1.23 -32.84 12.72
CA SER A 193 -0.14 -33.74 12.35
C SER A 193 0.60 -34.32 13.56
N LEU A 194 0.80 -33.52 14.63
CA LEU A 194 1.39 -34.00 15.87
C LEU A 194 0.51 -35.03 16.58
N MET A 195 -0.81 -34.80 16.65
CA MET A 195 -1.75 -35.79 17.19
C MET A 195 -1.70 -37.10 16.41
N SER A 196 -1.72 -37.04 15.08
CA SER A 196 -1.59 -38.25 14.25
C SER A 196 -0.24 -38.96 14.44
N LEU A 197 0.84 -38.22 14.69
CA LEU A 197 2.16 -38.81 14.96
C LEU A 197 2.17 -39.55 16.30
N VAL A 198 1.53 -38.99 17.33
CA VAL A 198 1.39 -39.65 18.65
C VAL A 198 0.61 -40.95 18.51
N ASP A 199 -0.52 -40.95 17.80
CA ASP A 199 -1.31 -42.16 17.55
C ASP A 199 -0.49 -43.26 16.84
N LEU A 200 0.35 -42.85 15.88
CA LEU A 200 1.21 -43.76 15.13
C LEU A 200 2.33 -44.36 16.00
N LEU A 201 2.91 -43.54 16.89
CA LEU A 201 3.91 -44.00 17.87
C LEU A 201 3.31 -44.99 18.85
N ASP A 202 2.11 -44.73 19.38
CA ASP A 202 1.41 -45.64 20.27
C ASP A 202 1.09 -46.99 19.58
N ALA A 203 0.64 -46.93 18.33
CA ALA A 203 0.42 -48.13 17.53
C ALA A 203 1.73 -48.93 17.29
N ALA A 204 2.83 -48.24 17.04
CA ALA A 204 4.14 -48.86 16.82
C ALA A 204 4.70 -49.53 18.10
N VAL A 205 4.55 -48.87 19.26
CA VAL A 205 4.92 -49.45 20.56
C VAL A 205 4.08 -50.69 20.84
N GLY A 206 2.75 -50.60 20.65
CA GLY A 206 1.83 -51.71 20.80
C GLY A 206 2.17 -52.89 19.87
N TRP A 207 2.60 -52.63 18.63
CA TRP A 207 3.09 -53.66 17.72
C TRP A 207 4.35 -54.31 18.27
N ASN A 208 5.35 -53.53 18.69
CA ASN A 208 6.62 -54.04 19.18
C ASN A 208 6.42 -54.96 20.40
N GLU A 209 5.54 -54.60 21.32
CA GLU A 209 5.17 -55.46 22.46
C GLU A 209 4.53 -56.79 22.01
N ARG A 210 3.58 -56.76 21.08
CA ARG A 210 2.99 -57.99 20.51
C ARG A 210 4.05 -58.87 19.87
N ARG A 211 5.03 -58.28 19.17
CA ARG A 211 6.13 -59.01 18.53
C ARG A 211 7.06 -59.64 19.57
N ARG A 212 7.35 -58.94 20.67
CA ARG A 212 8.10 -59.51 21.81
C ARG A 212 7.35 -60.70 22.43
N ARG A 213 6.03 -60.60 22.65
CA ARG A 213 5.22 -61.71 23.18
C ARG A 213 5.25 -62.94 22.27
N ARG A 214 5.18 -62.78 20.95
CA ARG A 214 5.28 -63.91 20.00
C ARG A 214 6.65 -64.60 20.03
N ARG A 215 7.74 -63.87 20.29
CA ARG A 215 9.09 -64.46 20.42
C ARG A 215 9.32 -65.15 21.78
N ALA A 216 8.59 -64.74 22.80
CA ALA A 216 8.67 -65.33 24.14
C ALA A 216 7.76 -66.57 24.31
N ALA A 217 6.93 -66.91 23.32
CA ALA A 217 6.17 -68.14 23.33
C ALA A 217 7.12 -69.33 23.10
N PRO A 218 7.26 -70.26 24.06
CA PRO A 218 8.17 -71.39 23.90
C PRO A 218 7.69 -72.31 22.76
N GLU A 219 8.61 -72.75 21.91
CA GLU A 219 8.42 -73.66 20.76
C GLU A 219 7.91 -75.08 21.12
N GLY A 220 7.38 -75.28 22.32
CA GLY A 220 7.16 -76.60 22.90
C GLY A 220 5.70 -76.99 23.08
N TRP A 221 4.88 -76.99 22.01
CA TRP A 221 3.64 -77.78 21.96
C TRP A 221 3.43 -78.28 20.52
N ARG A 222 4.20 -79.32 20.16
CA ARG A 222 3.77 -80.35 19.21
C ARG A 222 3.41 -81.58 20.02
#